data_AF-A0A1I6J7D8-F1
#
_entry.id   AF-A0A1I6J7D8-F1
#
_cell.length_a   1.000
_cell.length_b   1.000
_cell.length_c   1.000
_cell.angle_alpha   90.00
_cell.angle_beta   90.00
_cell.angle_gamma   90.00
#
_symmetry.space_group_name_H-M   'P 1'
#
loop_
_entity.id
_entity.type
_entity.pdbx_description
1 polymer ?
#
loop_
_entity_poly.entity_id
_entity_poly.type
_entity_poly.pdbx_seq_one_letter_code
_entity_poly.pdbx_strand_id
1 'polypeptide(L)'
;MTDEPLSDLGTTDAAPPASNWRPTATLVAVVLLGTATLGGLLADATDLWNAVVPAAAGAVLLAVALTLAAAESYRPLARFVAACLLLPAGAGVVAGVGYALAKQLGGAYAVGSVFVVVGLATAGFGAAAAVRDALKRDALASALPVAAAVALPPTAAFVPLALVRVLEAFSATLFVPVLVPDPVPTAAFPRAVVDGLLRFLVAPTHEGPHLFSFALVCYVAAVGLAAVLRTYPVADLLSPSDPDAAARVVDPLERAATLSATLGLLVVFAAAVLFVAPDGFAAVPSRVRDPLTTLANVPVLRLVLLGGGLVGALLGVGSWGLRRLSDSAGDGLRASPSPPSLVAGVGVVAGAFVVHGPVLAALLDAVLGVLPSAMASDVRTQADAVVAFYGGEVVLLGLCAGVLSVAAVATAFLYVSVRVGAVTDRAAGAAVAGGGLFVAAAVAATVGAGTTLVLAGVVGGLVVRDAGTHGVTLGREVGRRGETRRAELAHLGATVAVGVLAAGVAVALTGLLGRVPTLSGPTLPVALGGAVLGVVAFVVALR
;
A
#
# COMPACT_ATOMS: atom_id res chain seq x y z
N MET A 1 -56.99 24.44 -24.22
CA MET A 1 -56.17 25.13 -23.21
C MET A 1 -56.73 24.73 -21.87
N THR A 2 -56.28 23.60 -21.37
CA THR A 2 -56.64 23.03 -20.07
C THR A 2 -55.39 23.08 -19.23
N ASP A 3 -55.44 23.92 -18.19
CA ASP A 3 -54.44 23.96 -17.14
C ASP A 3 -54.46 22.63 -16.39
N GLU A 4 -53.52 21.74 -16.74
CA GLU A 4 -53.19 20.61 -15.87
C GLU A 4 -52.38 21.16 -14.68
N PRO A 5 -52.85 20.99 -13.44
CA PRO A 5 -52.07 21.38 -12.28
C PRO A 5 -50.86 20.44 -12.18
N LEU A 6 -49.66 21.03 -12.25
CA LEU A 6 -48.36 20.41 -11.94
C LEU A 6 -48.24 20.08 -10.43
N SER A 7 -49.26 19.45 -9.84
CA SER A 7 -49.34 19.09 -8.43
C SER A 7 -49.47 17.59 -8.29
N ASP A 8 -48.49 16.81 -8.76
CA ASP A 8 -48.27 15.44 -8.31
C ASP A 8 -46.92 14.86 -8.79
N LEU A 9 -45.85 15.65 -8.73
CA LEU A 9 -44.53 15.04 -8.56
C LEU A 9 -44.41 14.65 -7.08
N GLY A 10 -45.04 13.52 -6.74
CA GLY A 10 -44.84 12.88 -5.46
C GLY A 10 -43.36 12.84 -5.15
N THR A 11 -42.98 13.36 -3.99
CA THR A 11 -41.64 13.18 -3.42
C THR A 11 -41.47 11.69 -3.18
N THR A 12 -41.03 10.97 -4.20
CA THR A 12 -40.62 9.59 -4.03
C THR A 12 -39.39 9.63 -3.15
N ASP A 13 -39.50 9.10 -1.92
CA ASP A 13 -38.37 8.78 -1.02
C ASP A 13 -37.39 7.75 -1.64
N ALA A 14 -37.53 7.48 -2.94
CA ALA A 14 -36.63 6.63 -3.70
C ALA A 14 -35.32 7.38 -3.91
N ALA A 15 -34.23 6.78 -3.42
CA ALA A 15 -32.89 7.26 -3.70
C ALA A 15 -32.71 7.52 -5.22
N PRO A 16 -32.08 8.64 -5.61
CA PRO A 16 -31.92 8.99 -7.01
C PRO A 16 -31.22 7.86 -7.78
N PRO A 17 -31.58 7.64 -9.06
CA PRO A 17 -30.98 6.58 -9.86
C PRO A 17 -29.45 6.72 -9.89
N ALA A 18 -28.73 5.59 -9.93
CA ALA A 18 -27.26 5.54 -9.82
C ALA A 18 -26.53 6.45 -10.84
N SER A 19 -27.17 6.73 -11.99
CA SER A 19 -26.67 7.65 -13.02
C SER A 19 -26.69 9.13 -12.61
N ASN A 20 -27.47 9.50 -11.59
CA ASN A 20 -27.61 10.87 -11.08
C ASN A 20 -26.79 11.14 -9.81
N TRP A 21 -26.01 10.15 -9.36
CA TRP A 21 -25.22 10.21 -8.15
C TRP A 21 -23.77 10.70 -8.39
N ARG A 22 -23.29 11.63 -7.54
CA ARG A 22 -21.88 11.99 -7.39
C ARG A 22 -21.60 12.48 -5.96
N PRO A 23 -20.36 12.39 -5.45
CA PRO A 23 -19.96 13.12 -4.25
C PRO A 23 -20.24 14.62 -4.40
N THR A 24 -20.62 15.29 -3.32
CA THR A 24 -20.98 16.71 -3.41
C THR A 24 -19.76 17.59 -3.67
N ALA A 25 -19.92 18.58 -4.56
CA ALA A 25 -18.80 19.38 -5.06
C ALA A 25 -18.11 20.19 -3.95
N THR A 26 -18.87 20.72 -2.99
CA THR A 26 -18.32 21.50 -1.88
C THR A 26 -17.39 20.66 -1.01
N LEU A 27 -17.81 19.45 -0.63
CA LEU A 27 -17.02 18.60 0.26
C LEU A 27 -15.85 17.93 -0.46
N VAL A 28 -15.97 17.65 -1.77
CA VAL A 28 -14.80 17.30 -2.61
C VAL A 28 -13.80 18.45 -2.67
N ALA A 29 -14.27 19.69 -2.79
CA ALA A 29 -13.38 20.86 -2.76
C ALA A 29 -12.68 21.00 -1.41
N VAL A 30 -13.36 20.74 -0.29
CA VAL A 30 -12.75 20.71 1.05
C VAL A 30 -11.69 19.62 1.15
N VAL A 31 -11.95 18.42 0.62
CA VAL A 31 -10.95 17.33 0.59
C VAL A 31 -9.71 17.76 -0.21
N LEU A 32 -9.89 18.26 -1.43
CA LEU A 32 -8.78 18.67 -2.30
C LEU A 32 -7.99 19.86 -1.72
N LEU A 33 -8.68 20.93 -1.34
CA LEU A 33 -8.05 22.14 -0.83
C LEU A 33 -7.45 21.90 0.55
N GLY A 34 -8.13 21.16 1.43
CA GLY A 34 -7.62 20.81 2.75
C GLY A 34 -6.35 19.97 2.67
N THR A 35 -6.34 18.93 1.82
CA THR A 35 -5.15 18.11 1.60
C THR A 35 -4.02 18.91 0.95
N ALA A 36 -4.30 19.73 -0.06
CA ALA A 36 -3.28 20.53 -0.75
C ALA A 36 -2.67 21.61 0.16
N THR A 37 -3.49 22.33 0.92
CA THR A 37 -3.04 23.41 1.82
C THR A 37 -2.23 22.86 2.97
N LEU A 38 -2.76 21.89 3.73
CA LEU A 38 -2.05 21.31 4.87
C LEU A 38 -0.85 20.48 4.42
N GLY A 39 -0.97 19.75 3.32
CA GLY A 39 0.16 19.02 2.75
C GLY A 39 1.28 19.94 2.27
N GLY A 40 0.93 21.07 1.64
CA GLY A 40 1.90 22.09 1.24
C GLY A 40 2.57 22.77 2.43
N LEU A 41 1.81 23.13 3.46
CA LEU A 41 2.37 23.69 4.69
C LEU A 41 3.31 22.70 5.41
N LEU A 42 2.96 21.41 5.43
CA LEU A 42 3.82 20.37 6.00
C LEU A 42 5.09 20.16 5.16
N ALA A 43 4.98 20.15 3.83
CA ALA A 43 6.14 20.03 2.94
C ALA A 43 7.09 21.22 3.07
N ASP A 44 6.54 22.43 3.23
CA ASP A 44 7.29 23.67 3.45
C ASP A 44 8.00 23.67 4.79
N ALA A 45 7.28 23.37 5.88
CA ALA A 45 7.84 23.33 7.22
C ALA A 45 8.90 22.23 7.43
N THR A 46 8.95 21.22 6.56
CA THR A 46 9.93 20.12 6.63
C THR A 46 11.01 20.19 5.55
N ASP A 47 10.96 21.19 4.64
CA ASP A 47 11.85 21.33 3.49
C ASP A 47 11.93 20.05 2.60
N LEU A 48 10.77 19.39 2.42
CA LEU A 48 10.66 18.12 1.68
C LEU A 48 10.06 18.28 0.28
N TRP A 49 9.92 19.50 -0.25
CA TRP A 49 9.28 19.74 -1.54
C TRP A 49 9.85 18.89 -2.70
N ASN A 50 11.17 18.75 -2.76
CA ASN A 50 11.85 17.96 -3.80
C ASN A 50 11.48 16.47 -3.78
N ALA A 51 11.09 15.94 -2.61
CA ALA A 51 10.61 14.57 -2.46
C ALA A 51 9.07 14.47 -2.60
N VAL A 52 8.35 15.43 -2.03
CA VAL A 52 6.88 15.42 -1.97
C VAL A 52 6.25 15.63 -3.34
N VAL A 53 6.77 16.56 -4.16
CA VAL A 53 6.19 16.85 -5.48
C VAL A 53 6.17 15.62 -6.40
N PRO A 54 7.30 14.92 -6.66
CA PRO A 54 7.26 13.74 -7.52
C PRO A 54 6.42 12.61 -6.91
N ALA A 55 6.47 12.41 -5.59
CA ALA A 55 5.69 11.36 -4.94
C ALA A 55 4.19 11.62 -5.00
N ALA A 56 3.74 12.84 -4.69
CA ALA A 56 2.35 13.25 -4.75
C ALA A 56 1.84 13.28 -6.20
N ALA A 57 2.65 13.74 -7.16
CA ALA A 57 2.29 13.70 -8.58
C ALA A 57 2.11 12.25 -9.06
N GLY A 58 3.04 11.34 -8.73
CA GLY A 58 2.93 9.92 -9.06
C GLY A 58 1.70 9.27 -8.43
N ALA A 59 1.42 9.60 -7.17
CA ALA A 59 0.21 9.19 -6.46
C ALA A 59 -1.09 9.69 -7.13
N VAL A 60 -1.15 10.96 -7.54
CA VAL A 60 -2.31 11.50 -8.26
C VAL A 60 -2.48 10.79 -9.61
N LEU A 61 -1.39 10.56 -10.36
CA LEU A 61 -1.43 9.80 -11.60
C LEU A 61 -1.94 8.37 -11.39
N LEU A 62 -1.57 7.71 -10.28
CA LEU A 62 -2.09 6.41 -9.92
C LEU A 62 -3.61 6.46 -9.71
N ALA A 63 -4.12 7.44 -8.98
CA ALA A 63 -5.56 7.62 -8.77
C ALA A 63 -6.31 7.86 -10.09
N VAL A 64 -5.72 8.64 -11.01
CA VAL A 64 -6.26 8.84 -12.37
C VAL A 64 -6.26 7.54 -13.16
N ALA A 65 -5.16 6.77 -13.12
CA ALA A 65 -5.06 5.48 -13.78
C ALA A 65 -6.14 4.50 -13.29
N LEU A 66 -6.38 4.42 -11.98
CA LEU A 66 -7.44 3.59 -11.41
C LEU A 66 -8.83 4.04 -11.88
N THR A 67 -9.06 5.35 -11.89
CA THR A 67 -10.33 5.93 -12.36
C THR A 67 -10.59 5.62 -13.84
N LEU A 68 -9.56 5.74 -14.68
CA LEU A 68 -9.65 5.41 -16.10
C LEU A 68 -9.80 3.91 -16.35
N ALA A 69 -9.13 3.06 -15.57
CA ALA A 69 -9.26 1.61 -15.68
C ALA A 69 -10.67 1.10 -15.34
N ALA A 70 -11.37 1.82 -14.45
CA ALA A 70 -12.75 1.58 -14.06
C ALA A 70 -13.79 2.26 -14.98
N ALA A 71 -13.37 3.08 -15.95
CA ALA A 71 -14.29 3.80 -16.82
C ALA A 71 -15.02 2.85 -17.79
N GLU A 72 -16.35 2.96 -17.84
CA GLU A 72 -17.19 2.19 -18.76
C GLU A 72 -17.20 2.81 -20.17
N SER A 73 -17.12 4.14 -20.26
CA SER A 73 -17.05 4.87 -21.52
C SER A 73 -15.67 4.74 -22.16
N TYR A 74 -15.62 4.44 -23.47
CA TYR A 74 -14.37 4.26 -24.23
C TYR A 74 -13.39 3.27 -23.58
N ARG A 75 -13.90 2.17 -23.01
CA ARG A 75 -13.17 1.15 -22.25
C ARG A 75 -11.79 0.75 -22.82
N PRO A 76 -11.59 0.47 -24.13
CA PRO A 76 -10.27 0.11 -24.64
C PRO A 76 -9.25 1.26 -24.56
N LEU A 77 -9.66 2.48 -24.92
CA LEU A 77 -8.81 3.67 -24.85
C LEU A 77 -8.50 4.05 -23.40
N ALA A 78 -9.51 4.04 -22.53
CA ALA A 78 -9.35 4.36 -21.12
C ALA A 78 -8.37 3.40 -20.42
N ARG A 79 -8.44 2.10 -20.73
CA ARG A 79 -7.50 1.08 -20.22
C ARG A 79 -6.10 1.22 -20.79
N PHE A 80 -5.97 1.57 -22.07
CA PHE A 80 -4.67 1.87 -22.68
C PHE A 80 -3.99 3.04 -21.97
N VAL A 81 -4.71 4.17 -21.82
CA VAL A 81 -4.20 5.36 -21.13
C VAL A 81 -3.89 5.05 -19.66
N ALA A 82 -4.76 4.32 -18.97
CA ALA A 82 -4.51 3.87 -17.60
C ALA A 82 -3.19 3.06 -17.51
N ALA A 83 -2.99 2.10 -18.41
CA ALA A 83 -1.76 1.30 -18.46
C ALA A 83 -0.51 2.17 -18.71
N CYS A 84 -0.59 3.13 -19.64
CA CYS A 84 0.51 4.07 -19.89
C CYS A 84 0.83 4.97 -18.69
N LEU A 85 -0.17 5.34 -17.88
CA LEU A 85 0.00 6.17 -16.70
C LEU A 85 0.62 5.42 -15.50
N LEU A 86 0.52 4.09 -15.45
CA LEU A 86 1.04 3.32 -14.31
C LEU A 86 2.56 3.39 -14.15
N LEU A 87 3.31 3.46 -15.27
CA LEU A 87 4.76 3.62 -15.22
C LEU A 87 5.19 4.98 -14.62
N PRO A 88 4.76 6.14 -15.14
CA PRO A 88 5.10 7.44 -14.53
C PRO A 88 4.48 7.61 -13.13
N ALA A 89 3.33 7.00 -12.85
CA ALA A 89 2.75 6.99 -11.51
C ALA A 89 3.65 6.30 -10.49
N GLY A 90 4.08 5.06 -10.78
CA GLY A 90 5.01 4.34 -9.93
C GLY A 90 6.38 5.03 -9.85
N ALA A 91 6.88 5.55 -10.98
CA ALA A 91 8.18 6.21 -11.04
C ALA A 91 8.22 7.47 -10.17
N GLY A 92 7.15 8.29 -10.19
CA GLY A 92 7.04 9.47 -9.33
C GLY A 92 7.06 9.12 -7.84
N VAL A 93 6.30 8.09 -7.43
CA VAL A 93 6.28 7.60 -6.05
C VAL A 93 7.64 7.08 -5.62
N VAL A 94 8.25 6.20 -6.43
CA VAL A 94 9.57 5.62 -6.15
C VAL A 94 10.66 6.70 -6.13
N ALA A 95 10.63 7.66 -7.04
CA ALA A 95 11.60 8.75 -7.10
C ALA A 95 11.50 9.66 -5.87
N GLY A 96 10.30 10.08 -5.48
CA GLY A 96 10.15 10.95 -4.31
C GLY A 96 10.48 10.26 -2.99
N VAL A 97 10.04 9.02 -2.80
CA VAL A 97 10.38 8.21 -1.61
C VAL A 97 11.87 7.88 -1.59
N GLY A 98 12.45 7.50 -2.73
CA GLY A 98 13.87 7.21 -2.88
C GLY A 98 14.75 8.42 -2.62
N TYR A 99 14.36 9.60 -3.10
CA TYR A 99 15.04 10.86 -2.83
C TYR A 99 15.08 11.16 -1.32
N ALA A 100 13.93 11.07 -0.65
CA ALA A 100 13.85 11.29 0.80
C ALA A 100 14.70 10.27 1.57
N LEU A 101 14.68 9.01 1.16
CA LEU A 101 15.46 7.95 1.78
C LEU A 101 16.98 8.19 1.60
N ALA A 102 17.41 8.55 0.39
CA ALA A 102 18.82 8.83 0.10
C ALA A 102 19.34 10.01 0.93
N LYS A 103 18.57 11.11 1.01
CA LYS A 103 18.92 12.27 1.86
C LYS A 103 18.90 11.92 3.35
N GLN A 104 17.97 11.08 3.80
CA GLN A 104 17.90 10.63 5.19
C GLN A 104 19.12 9.75 5.55
N LEU A 105 19.51 8.82 4.68
CA LEU A 105 20.71 7.98 4.88
C LEU A 105 22.00 8.80 4.83
N GLY A 106 22.03 9.86 4.02
CA GLY A 106 23.13 10.82 3.99
C GLY A 106 23.17 11.78 5.19
N GLY A 107 22.23 11.70 6.12
CA GLY A 107 22.13 12.58 7.29
C GLY A 107 21.63 13.99 6.99
N ALA A 108 21.24 14.28 5.73
CA ALA A 108 20.72 15.57 5.31
C ALA A 108 19.25 15.77 5.73
N TYR A 109 18.49 14.68 5.87
CA TYR A 109 17.11 14.70 6.34
C TYR A 109 16.95 13.96 7.67
N ALA A 110 16.03 14.44 8.51
CA ALA A 110 15.74 13.84 9.80
C ALA A 110 15.08 12.46 9.64
N VAL A 111 15.31 11.60 10.64
CA VAL A 111 14.67 10.28 10.74
C VAL A 111 13.16 10.49 10.88
N GLY A 112 12.40 10.15 9.83
CA GLY A 112 10.97 10.44 9.76
C GLY A 112 10.53 11.02 8.42
N SER A 113 11.45 11.65 7.69
CA SER A 113 11.17 12.37 6.44
C SER A 113 10.52 11.48 5.38
N VAL A 114 10.98 10.23 5.24
CA VAL A 114 10.38 9.25 4.31
C VAL A 114 8.90 9.01 4.64
N PHE A 115 8.54 8.90 5.91
CA PHE A 115 7.15 8.65 6.31
C PHE A 115 6.26 9.88 6.08
N VAL A 116 6.79 11.10 6.23
CA VAL A 116 6.08 12.33 5.85
C VAL A 116 5.79 12.32 4.35
N VAL A 117 6.77 12.00 3.51
CA VAL A 117 6.59 11.93 2.05
C VAL A 117 5.58 10.87 1.64
N VAL A 118 5.67 9.65 2.21
CA VAL A 118 4.70 8.57 1.95
C VAL A 118 3.30 8.97 2.42
N GLY A 119 3.18 9.61 3.58
CA GLY A 119 1.91 10.10 4.12
C GLY A 119 1.28 11.16 3.21
N LEU A 120 2.06 12.15 2.77
CA LEU A 120 1.58 13.20 1.86
C LEU A 120 1.25 12.67 0.45
N ALA A 121 2.03 11.72 -0.07
CA ALA A 121 1.71 11.05 -1.33
C ALA A 121 0.41 10.25 -1.22
N THR A 122 0.23 9.54 -0.11
CA THR A 122 -1.02 8.81 0.20
C THR A 122 -2.20 9.77 0.33
N ALA A 123 -1.98 10.93 0.95
CA ALA A 123 -2.99 11.98 1.08
C ALA A 123 -3.43 12.49 -0.31
N GLY A 124 -2.46 12.80 -1.19
CA GLY A 124 -2.70 13.23 -2.57
C GLY A 124 -3.42 12.17 -3.42
N PHE A 125 -3.01 10.90 -3.32
CA PHE A 125 -3.70 9.76 -3.93
C PHE A 125 -5.17 9.70 -3.51
N GLY A 126 -5.42 9.73 -2.19
CA GLY A 126 -6.77 9.67 -1.64
C GLY A 126 -7.63 10.85 -2.09
N ALA A 127 -7.08 12.06 -2.07
CA ALA A 127 -7.79 13.28 -2.46
C ALA A 127 -8.19 13.25 -3.94
N ALA A 128 -7.28 12.81 -4.82
CA ALA A 128 -7.58 12.60 -6.24
C ALA A 128 -8.63 11.50 -6.46
N ALA A 129 -8.52 10.39 -5.73
CA ALA A 129 -9.48 9.28 -5.83
C ALA A 129 -10.88 9.64 -5.28
N ALA A 130 -10.97 10.56 -4.32
CA ALA A 130 -12.22 11.03 -3.73
C ALA A 130 -13.11 11.77 -4.74
N VAL A 131 -12.53 12.46 -5.74
CA VAL A 131 -13.28 13.24 -6.75
C VAL A 131 -14.30 12.40 -7.51
N ARG A 132 -13.96 11.13 -7.78
CA ARG A 132 -14.81 10.20 -8.54
C ARG A 132 -15.27 8.98 -7.73
N ASP A 133 -14.97 8.94 -6.44
CA ASP A 133 -15.17 7.76 -5.58
C ASP A 133 -14.59 6.49 -6.23
N ALA A 134 -13.34 6.61 -6.70
CA ALA A 134 -12.65 5.60 -7.52
C ALA A 134 -12.15 4.38 -6.72
N LEU A 135 -12.11 4.47 -5.39
CA LEU A 135 -11.71 3.39 -4.48
C LEU A 135 -12.90 2.51 -4.06
N LYS A 136 -13.61 1.97 -5.05
CA LYS A 136 -14.65 0.96 -4.85
C LYS A 136 -14.12 -0.42 -5.18
N ARG A 137 -14.68 -1.45 -4.55
CA ARG A 137 -14.38 -2.85 -4.86
C ARG A 137 -14.40 -3.14 -6.37
N ASP A 138 -15.42 -2.69 -7.09
CA ASP A 138 -15.59 -2.98 -8.54
C ASP A 138 -14.57 -2.24 -9.41
N ALA A 139 -14.24 -1.00 -9.04
CA ALA A 139 -13.23 -0.20 -9.71
C ALA A 139 -11.83 -0.81 -9.53
N LEU A 140 -11.49 -1.21 -8.31
CA LEU A 140 -10.23 -1.89 -8.00
C LEU A 140 -10.14 -3.29 -8.64
N ALA A 141 -11.24 -4.05 -8.65
CA ALA A 141 -11.32 -5.33 -9.35
C ALA A 141 -11.11 -5.18 -10.87
N SER A 142 -11.54 -4.05 -11.44
CA SER A 142 -11.35 -3.71 -12.85
C SER A 142 -9.95 -3.18 -13.17
N ALA A 143 -9.30 -2.50 -12.22
CA ALA A 143 -7.97 -1.92 -12.38
C ALA A 143 -6.84 -2.92 -12.16
N LEU A 144 -7.00 -3.87 -11.24
CA LEU A 144 -6.03 -4.92 -10.95
C LEU A 144 -5.55 -5.70 -12.20
N PRO A 145 -6.43 -6.20 -13.11
CA PRO A 145 -5.96 -6.88 -14.31
C PRO A 145 -5.23 -5.96 -15.29
N VAL A 146 -5.55 -4.66 -15.33
CA VAL A 146 -4.82 -3.68 -16.16
C VAL A 146 -3.40 -3.50 -15.64
N ALA A 147 -3.25 -3.35 -14.31
CA ALA A 147 -1.95 -3.22 -13.67
C ALA A 147 -1.08 -4.48 -13.81
N ALA A 148 -1.68 -5.66 -13.62
CA ALA A 148 -0.98 -6.92 -13.84
C ALA A 148 -0.60 -7.13 -15.31
N ALA A 149 -1.50 -6.82 -16.26
CA ALA A 149 -1.25 -7.01 -17.69
C ALA A 149 -0.17 -6.07 -18.23
N VAL A 150 -0.04 -4.83 -17.75
CA VAL A 150 1.04 -3.93 -18.20
C VAL A 150 2.39 -4.31 -17.59
N ALA A 151 2.41 -4.84 -16.36
CA ALA A 151 3.63 -5.27 -15.70
C ALA A 151 4.18 -6.59 -16.27
N LEU A 152 3.32 -7.42 -16.84
CA LEU A 152 3.68 -8.76 -17.30
C LEU A 152 4.72 -8.76 -18.42
N PRO A 153 4.61 -8.02 -19.54
CA PRO A 153 5.62 -8.06 -20.61
C PRO A 153 7.01 -7.58 -20.15
N PRO A 154 7.17 -6.45 -19.44
CA PRO A 154 8.48 -6.05 -18.91
C PRO A 154 9.09 -7.07 -17.96
N THR A 155 8.28 -7.65 -17.07
CA THR A 155 8.75 -8.66 -16.11
C THR A 155 9.13 -9.96 -16.81
N ALA A 156 8.30 -10.43 -17.75
CA ALA A 156 8.52 -11.64 -18.52
C ALA A 156 9.71 -11.54 -19.48
N ALA A 157 10.06 -10.34 -19.95
CA ALA A 157 11.27 -10.09 -20.73
C ALA A 157 12.50 -9.92 -19.83
N PHE A 158 12.39 -9.19 -18.71
CA PHE A 158 13.49 -8.95 -17.78
C PHE A 158 14.04 -10.24 -17.17
N VAL A 159 13.18 -11.11 -16.63
CA VAL A 159 13.60 -12.33 -15.92
C VAL A 159 14.51 -13.23 -16.77
N PRO A 160 14.14 -13.67 -17.99
CA PRO A 160 15.00 -14.51 -18.80
C PRO A 160 16.26 -13.78 -19.27
N LEU A 161 16.18 -12.49 -19.62
CA LEU A 161 17.36 -11.72 -20.07
C LEU A 161 18.38 -11.56 -18.94
N ALA A 162 17.94 -11.20 -17.74
CA ALA A 162 18.79 -11.12 -16.55
C ALA A 162 19.34 -12.49 -16.18
N LEU A 163 18.51 -13.54 -16.25
CA LEU A 163 18.92 -14.90 -15.97
C LEU A 163 20.00 -15.36 -16.96
N VAL A 164 19.85 -15.14 -18.27
CA VAL A 164 20.87 -15.50 -19.28
C VAL A 164 22.22 -14.86 -18.93
N ARG A 165 22.27 -13.58 -18.57
CA ARG A 165 23.52 -12.90 -18.15
C ARG A 165 24.15 -13.53 -16.90
N VAL A 166 23.32 -13.88 -15.93
CA VAL A 166 23.78 -14.59 -14.72
C VAL A 166 24.30 -15.99 -15.09
N LEU A 167 23.59 -16.76 -15.91
CA LEU A 167 24.01 -18.09 -16.34
C LEU A 167 25.31 -18.05 -17.17
N GLU A 168 25.49 -17.02 -18.01
CA GLU A 168 26.71 -16.80 -18.80
C GLU A 168 27.91 -16.50 -17.89
N ALA A 169 27.76 -15.53 -16.98
CA ALA A 169 28.83 -15.11 -16.08
C ALA A 169 29.22 -16.17 -15.04
N PHE A 170 28.25 -16.99 -14.62
CA PHE A 170 28.42 -18.06 -13.64
C PHE A 170 28.29 -19.45 -14.28
N SER A 171 28.76 -19.57 -15.53
CA SER A 171 28.70 -20.80 -16.33
C SER A 171 29.45 -22.00 -15.72
N ALA A 172 30.22 -21.80 -14.64
CA ALA A 172 30.89 -22.85 -13.88
C ALA A 172 30.24 -23.17 -12.51
N THR A 173 29.88 -22.16 -11.70
CA THR A 173 29.28 -22.32 -10.37
C THR A 173 28.48 -21.09 -9.92
N LEU A 174 27.30 -21.27 -9.32
CA LEU A 174 26.44 -20.20 -8.78
C LEU A 174 26.41 -20.22 -7.24
N PHE A 175 26.50 -19.04 -6.61
CA PHE A 175 26.57 -18.88 -5.14
C PHE A 175 25.66 -17.74 -4.66
N VAL A 176 24.85 -17.99 -3.62
CA VAL A 176 24.00 -16.97 -2.95
C VAL A 176 24.19 -17.13 -1.45
N PRO A 177 24.99 -16.29 -0.77
CA PRO A 177 25.49 -16.55 0.60
C PRO A 177 24.42 -16.95 1.64
N VAL A 178 23.20 -16.40 1.50
CA VAL A 178 22.10 -16.62 2.46
C VAL A 178 21.23 -17.84 2.13
N LEU A 179 21.06 -18.17 0.85
CA LEU A 179 20.13 -19.22 0.40
C LEU A 179 20.88 -20.46 -0.11
N VAL A 180 22.04 -20.24 -0.74
CA VAL A 180 22.87 -21.24 -1.40
C VAL A 180 24.33 -21.01 -0.94
N PRO A 181 24.68 -21.49 0.28
CA PRO A 181 25.97 -21.23 0.92
C PRO A 181 27.14 -22.03 0.33
N ASP A 182 26.86 -22.95 -0.59
CA ASP A 182 27.87 -23.69 -1.34
C ASP A 182 27.70 -23.39 -2.84
N PRO A 183 28.77 -23.23 -3.62
CA PRO A 183 28.67 -23.04 -5.06
C PRO A 183 28.03 -24.27 -5.73
N VAL A 184 26.94 -24.08 -6.47
CA VAL A 184 26.15 -25.16 -7.09
C VAL A 184 26.19 -25.04 -8.62
N PRO A 185 26.25 -26.17 -9.36
CA PRO A 185 26.14 -26.14 -10.81
C PRO A 185 24.84 -25.46 -11.28
N THR A 186 24.93 -24.79 -12.43
CA THR A 186 23.88 -23.95 -13.01
C THR A 186 22.53 -24.65 -13.15
N ALA A 187 22.54 -25.93 -13.56
CA ALA A 187 21.34 -26.74 -13.72
C ALA A 187 20.63 -27.07 -12.39
N ALA A 188 21.35 -27.07 -11.28
CA ALA A 188 20.83 -27.36 -9.95
C ALA A 188 20.46 -26.09 -9.16
N PHE A 189 20.79 -24.91 -9.68
CA PHE A 189 20.57 -23.64 -9.00
C PHE A 189 19.10 -23.31 -8.67
N PRO A 190 18.11 -23.51 -9.59
CA PRO A 190 16.70 -23.23 -9.25
C PRO A 190 16.23 -24.05 -8.06
N ARG A 191 16.65 -25.32 -8.01
CA ARG A 191 16.38 -26.21 -6.90
C ARG A 191 17.11 -25.78 -5.65
N ALA A 192 18.38 -25.40 -5.74
CA ALA A 192 19.16 -24.91 -4.61
C ALA A 192 18.57 -23.63 -3.99
N VAL A 193 18.03 -22.72 -4.79
CA VAL A 193 17.33 -21.51 -4.30
C VAL A 193 16.05 -21.88 -3.56
N VAL A 194 15.25 -22.79 -4.10
CA VAL A 194 14.02 -23.28 -3.45
C VAL A 194 14.36 -24.00 -2.15
N ASP A 195 15.35 -24.89 -2.17
CA ASP A 195 15.85 -25.62 -0.99
C ASP A 195 16.42 -24.66 0.05
N GLY A 196 17.12 -23.61 -0.39
CA GLY A 196 17.63 -22.52 0.43
C GLY A 196 16.53 -21.71 1.10
N LEU A 197 15.50 -21.35 0.36
CA LEU A 197 14.34 -20.63 0.87
C LEU A 197 13.56 -21.49 1.88
N LEU A 198 13.32 -22.76 1.55
CA LEU A 198 12.68 -23.72 2.45
C LEU A 198 13.50 -23.90 3.72
N ARG A 199 14.83 -24.02 3.60
CA ARG A 199 15.74 -24.10 4.75
C ARG A 199 15.67 -22.83 5.59
N PHE A 200 15.73 -21.66 4.98
CA PHE A 200 15.61 -20.37 5.67
C PHE A 200 14.29 -20.24 6.47
N LEU A 201 13.19 -20.77 5.93
CA LEU A 201 11.87 -20.68 6.56
C LEU A 201 11.61 -21.79 7.59
N VAL A 202 12.07 -23.01 7.35
CA VAL A 202 11.77 -24.17 8.20
C VAL A 202 12.87 -24.43 9.24
N ALA A 203 14.13 -24.30 8.84
CA ALA A 203 15.32 -24.63 9.63
C ALA A 203 16.43 -23.58 9.41
N PRO A 204 16.24 -22.33 9.87
CA PRO A 204 17.19 -21.25 9.65
C PRO A 204 18.54 -21.57 10.32
N THR A 205 19.63 -21.31 9.60
CA THR A 205 21.00 -21.62 10.04
C THR A 205 21.85 -20.38 10.33
N HIS A 206 21.29 -19.17 10.23
CA HIS A 206 22.02 -17.91 10.46
C HIS A 206 22.12 -17.58 11.95
N GLU A 207 23.21 -16.95 12.38
CA GLU A 207 23.37 -16.51 13.77
C GLU A 207 22.33 -15.41 14.13
N GLY A 208 21.66 -15.54 15.27
CA GLY A 208 20.72 -14.55 15.80
C GLY A 208 19.29 -15.05 16.03
N PRO A 209 18.41 -14.20 16.59
CA PRO A 209 17.02 -14.56 16.86
C PRO A 209 16.25 -14.66 15.53
N HIS A 210 15.80 -15.86 15.14
CA HIS A 210 15.13 -16.14 13.86
C HIS A 210 13.71 -15.56 13.72
N LEU A 211 13.46 -14.40 14.32
CA LEU A 211 12.15 -13.76 14.48
C LEU A 211 11.59 -13.26 13.14
N PHE A 212 12.44 -12.79 12.22
CA PHE A 212 11.98 -12.37 10.90
C PHE A 212 11.43 -13.52 10.06
N SER A 213 12.18 -14.62 9.93
CA SER A 213 11.71 -15.80 9.19
C SER A 213 10.49 -16.43 9.87
N PHE A 214 10.42 -16.41 11.20
CA PHE A 214 9.24 -16.86 11.94
C PHE A 214 8.01 -15.97 11.70
N ALA A 215 8.17 -14.64 11.72
CA ALA A 215 7.09 -13.71 11.42
C ALA A 215 6.53 -13.95 10.01
N LEU A 216 7.39 -14.22 9.03
CA LEU A 216 6.98 -14.55 7.66
C LEU A 216 6.16 -15.85 7.61
N VAL A 217 6.60 -16.90 8.33
CA VAL A 217 5.87 -18.17 8.43
C VAL A 217 4.50 -17.98 9.08
N CYS A 218 4.42 -17.23 10.18
CA CYS A 218 3.15 -16.89 10.84
C CYS A 218 2.21 -16.10 9.92
N TYR A 219 2.76 -15.17 9.13
CA TYR A 219 2.00 -14.40 8.15
C TYR A 219 1.41 -15.30 7.05
N VAL A 220 2.23 -16.19 6.47
CA VAL A 220 1.76 -17.16 5.47
C VAL A 220 0.67 -18.07 6.05
N ALA A 221 0.82 -18.52 7.30
CA ALA A 221 -0.20 -19.31 8.00
C ALA A 221 -1.51 -18.54 8.18
N ALA A 222 -1.45 -17.29 8.63
CA ALA A 222 -2.64 -16.44 8.82
C ALA A 222 -3.37 -16.15 7.50
N VAL A 223 -2.63 -15.86 6.43
CA VAL A 223 -3.18 -15.66 5.08
C VAL A 223 -3.83 -16.94 4.57
N GLY A 224 -3.16 -18.08 4.72
CA GLY A 224 -3.70 -19.39 4.32
C GLY A 224 -4.98 -19.74 5.09
N LEU A 225 -4.99 -19.56 6.41
CA LEU A 225 -6.17 -19.81 7.23
C LEU A 225 -7.35 -18.90 6.84
N ALA A 226 -7.09 -17.59 6.68
CA ALA A 226 -8.12 -16.65 6.24
C ALA A 226 -8.66 -17.00 4.85
N ALA A 227 -7.80 -17.46 3.94
CA ALA A 227 -8.19 -17.89 2.60
C ALA A 227 -9.10 -19.14 2.65
N VAL A 228 -8.79 -20.13 3.48
CA VAL A 228 -9.63 -21.34 3.64
C VAL A 228 -10.98 -20.98 4.25
N LEU A 229 -11.00 -20.29 5.40
CA LEU A 229 -12.23 -19.99 6.13
C LEU A 229 -13.23 -19.18 5.30
N ARG A 230 -12.74 -18.31 4.41
CA ARG A 230 -13.58 -17.50 3.51
C ARG A 230 -14.11 -18.23 2.30
N THR A 231 -13.37 -19.24 1.83
CA THR A 231 -13.65 -19.84 0.52
C THR A 231 -14.39 -21.16 0.65
N TYR A 232 -14.23 -21.84 1.77
CA TYR A 232 -14.89 -23.10 2.08
C TYR A 232 -15.97 -22.89 3.16
N PRO A 233 -17.12 -23.56 3.04
CA PRO A 233 -18.16 -23.51 4.05
C PRO A 233 -17.78 -24.37 5.27
N VAL A 234 -16.76 -23.93 6.01
CA VAL A 234 -16.19 -24.72 7.13
C VAL A 234 -17.23 -24.94 8.23
N ALA A 235 -18.14 -23.99 8.45
CA ALA A 235 -19.25 -24.14 9.39
C ALA A 235 -20.17 -25.31 8.98
N ASP A 236 -20.56 -25.37 7.70
CA ASP A 236 -21.43 -26.42 7.16
C ASP A 236 -20.75 -27.80 7.19
N LEU A 237 -19.42 -27.84 7.07
CA LEU A 237 -18.63 -29.08 7.15
C LEU A 237 -18.43 -29.57 8.59
N LEU A 238 -18.31 -28.65 9.55
CA LEU A 238 -18.10 -29.00 10.96
C LEU A 238 -19.40 -29.48 11.63
N SER A 239 -20.54 -28.90 11.27
CA SER A 239 -21.85 -29.31 11.78
C SER A 239 -22.91 -29.18 10.68
N PRO A 240 -23.07 -30.22 9.84
CA PRO A 240 -24.10 -30.22 8.78
C PRO A 240 -25.53 -30.10 9.32
N SER A 241 -25.74 -30.53 10.58
CA SER A 241 -27.04 -30.56 11.24
C SER A 241 -27.44 -29.24 11.90
N ASP A 242 -26.45 -28.39 12.23
CA ASP A 242 -26.63 -27.12 12.92
C ASP A 242 -25.48 -26.15 12.52
N PRO A 243 -25.57 -25.54 11.32
CA PRO A 243 -24.54 -24.65 10.81
C PRO A 243 -24.43 -23.35 11.61
N ASP A 244 -25.52 -22.90 12.24
CA ASP A 244 -25.54 -21.69 13.06
C ASP A 244 -24.71 -21.85 14.34
N ALA A 245 -24.73 -23.05 14.95
CA ALA A 245 -23.85 -23.35 16.07
C ALA A 245 -22.36 -23.37 15.67
N ALA A 246 -22.03 -23.89 14.50
CA ALA A 246 -20.66 -23.91 13.99
C ALA A 246 -20.17 -22.51 13.57
N ALA A 247 -21.04 -21.70 12.97
CA ALA A 247 -20.74 -20.30 12.60
C ALA A 247 -20.33 -19.47 13.82
N ARG A 248 -20.95 -19.68 14.98
CA ARG A 248 -20.54 -19.02 16.25
C ARG A 248 -19.08 -19.27 16.64
N VAL A 249 -18.47 -20.38 16.19
CA VAL A 249 -17.05 -20.72 16.44
C VAL A 249 -16.16 -20.31 15.28
N VAL A 250 -16.65 -20.42 14.04
CA VAL A 250 -15.89 -20.12 12.82
C VAL A 250 -15.78 -18.61 12.58
N ASP A 251 -16.84 -17.82 12.81
CA ASP A 251 -16.82 -16.38 12.53
C ASP A 251 -15.78 -15.62 13.36
N PRO A 252 -15.61 -15.86 14.67
CA PRO A 252 -14.53 -15.23 15.44
C PRO A 252 -13.14 -15.62 14.91
N LEU A 253 -12.97 -16.87 14.50
CA LEU A 253 -11.71 -17.37 13.95
C LEU A 253 -11.41 -16.73 12.59
N GLU A 254 -12.41 -16.59 11.72
CA GLU A 254 -12.28 -15.90 10.44
C GLU A 254 -11.89 -14.44 10.65
N ARG A 255 -12.56 -13.75 11.59
CA ARG A 255 -12.22 -12.36 11.96
C ARG A 255 -10.80 -12.25 12.50
N ALA A 256 -10.40 -13.15 13.40
CA ALA A 256 -9.06 -13.17 13.97
C ALA A 256 -7.99 -13.48 12.91
N ALA A 257 -8.22 -14.45 12.03
CA ALA A 257 -7.31 -14.80 10.93
C ALA A 257 -7.19 -13.66 9.92
N THR A 258 -8.31 -13.02 9.58
CA THR A 258 -8.35 -11.83 8.73
C THR A 258 -7.56 -10.68 9.34
N LEU A 259 -7.79 -10.38 10.62
CA LEU A 259 -7.10 -9.31 11.33
C LEU A 259 -5.60 -9.62 11.46
N SER A 260 -5.26 -10.87 11.72
CA SER A 260 -3.87 -11.36 11.78
C SER A 260 -3.17 -11.30 10.42
N ALA A 261 -3.86 -11.61 9.33
CA ALA A 261 -3.33 -11.44 7.97
C ALA A 261 -3.13 -9.95 7.64
N THR A 262 -4.04 -9.08 8.09
CA THR A 262 -3.95 -7.63 7.81
C THR A 262 -2.83 -6.97 8.62
N LEU A 263 -2.77 -7.21 9.93
CA LEU A 263 -1.73 -6.68 10.82
C LEU A 263 -0.40 -7.40 10.66
N GLY A 264 -0.42 -8.67 10.27
CA GLY A 264 0.77 -9.50 10.12
C GLY A 264 1.74 -8.95 9.08
N LEU A 265 1.26 -8.27 8.03
CA LEU A 265 2.14 -7.59 7.08
C LEU A 265 2.98 -6.49 7.75
N LEU A 266 2.37 -5.72 8.65
CA LEU A 266 3.06 -4.69 9.42
C LEU A 266 4.06 -5.30 10.41
N VAL A 267 3.73 -6.45 11.01
CA VAL A 267 4.64 -7.20 11.88
C VAL A 267 5.84 -7.75 11.09
N VAL A 268 5.62 -8.32 9.90
CA VAL A 268 6.69 -8.79 9.01
C VAL A 268 7.59 -7.63 8.58
N PHE A 269 7.00 -6.49 8.21
CA PHE A 269 7.76 -5.30 7.86
C PHE A 269 8.62 -4.80 9.02
N ALA A 270 8.05 -4.67 10.21
CA ALA A 270 8.81 -4.29 11.41
C ALA A 270 9.93 -5.29 11.69
N ALA A 271 9.68 -6.59 11.59
CA ALA A 271 10.69 -7.62 11.77
C ALA A 271 11.79 -7.56 10.70
N ALA A 272 11.46 -7.21 9.45
CA ALA A 272 12.44 -7.01 8.39
C ALA A 272 13.36 -5.82 8.67
N VAL A 273 12.79 -4.69 9.11
CA VAL A 273 13.56 -3.50 9.51
C VAL A 273 14.51 -3.84 10.65
N LEU A 274 14.03 -4.55 11.68
CA LEU A 274 14.87 -4.98 12.80
C LEU A 274 15.94 -6.02 12.40
N PHE A 275 15.66 -6.85 11.39
CA PHE A 275 16.62 -7.82 10.86
C PHE A 275 17.76 -7.16 10.08
N VAL A 276 17.46 -6.08 9.35
CA VAL A 276 18.48 -5.32 8.60
C VAL A 276 19.29 -4.38 9.50
N ALA A 277 18.71 -3.93 10.62
CA ALA A 277 19.38 -3.05 11.56
C ALA A 277 20.43 -3.81 12.40
N PRO A 278 21.66 -3.28 12.56
CA PRO A 278 22.63 -3.81 13.51
C PRO A 278 22.01 -3.87 14.91
N ASP A 279 22.05 -5.04 15.55
CA ASP A 279 21.44 -5.30 16.86
C ASP A 279 19.93 -4.95 16.96
N GLY A 280 19.20 -4.89 15.84
CA GLY A 280 17.82 -4.39 15.84
C GLY A 280 16.88 -5.14 16.81
N PHE A 281 17.03 -6.46 16.93
CA PHE A 281 16.24 -7.26 17.88
C PHE A 281 16.66 -7.09 19.35
N ALA A 282 17.78 -6.44 19.65
CA ALA A 282 18.17 -6.11 21.02
C ALA A 282 17.26 -5.03 21.64
N ALA A 283 16.59 -4.21 20.82
CA ALA A 283 15.63 -3.22 21.26
C ALA A 283 14.31 -3.84 21.79
N VAL A 284 14.05 -5.13 21.52
CA VAL A 284 12.85 -5.83 22.00
C VAL A 284 13.08 -6.29 23.45
N PRO A 285 12.15 -6.00 24.39
CA PRO A 285 12.29 -6.46 25.77
C PRO A 285 12.49 -7.98 25.85
N SER A 286 13.45 -8.43 26.65
CA SER A 286 13.80 -9.85 26.81
C SER A 286 12.58 -10.72 27.15
N ARG A 287 11.68 -10.21 27.99
CA ARG A 287 10.41 -10.89 28.34
C ARG A 287 9.52 -11.23 27.14
N VAL A 288 9.61 -10.49 26.03
CA VAL A 288 8.86 -10.73 24.80
C VAL A 288 9.74 -11.47 23.79
N ARG A 289 11.00 -11.04 23.66
CA ARG A 289 11.96 -11.60 22.72
C ARG A 289 12.27 -13.07 23.01
N ASP A 290 12.51 -13.44 24.26
CA ASP A 290 13.01 -14.76 24.60
C ASP A 290 11.94 -15.84 24.35
N PRO A 291 10.66 -15.69 24.78
CA PRO A 291 9.61 -16.64 24.42
C PRO A 291 9.37 -16.74 22.91
N LEU A 292 9.37 -15.60 22.20
CA LEU A 292 9.21 -15.60 20.74
C LEU A 292 10.37 -16.29 20.05
N THR A 293 11.59 -16.15 20.57
CA THR A 293 12.78 -16.83 20.05
C THR A 293 12.69 -18.33 20.32
N THR A 294 12.21 -18.73 21.51
CA THR A 294 11.95 -20.15 21.81
C THR A 294 10.94 -20.75 20.83
N LEU A 295 9.81 -20.08 20.59
CA LEU A 295 8.79 -20.49 19.61
C LEU A 295 9.36 -20.51 18.18
N ALA A 296 10.13 -19.48 17.81
CA ALA A 296 10.77 -19.37 16.51
C ALA A 296 11.80 -20.47 16.25
N ASN A 297 12.31 -21.13 17.29
CA ASN A 297 13.28 -22.22 17.17
C ASN A 297 12.61 -23.61 17.11
N VAL A 298 11.28 -23.72 17.21
CA VAL A 298 10.59 -25.02 17.11
C VAL A 298 10.37 -25.38 15.63
N PRO A 299 11.12 -26.34 15.06
CA PRO A 299 11.04 -26.65 13.62
C PRO A 299 9.69 -27.27 13.24
N VAL A 300 9.10 -28.07 14.12
CA VAL A 300 7.78 -28.69 13.90
C VAL A 300 6.70 -27.62 13.76
N LEU A 301 6.73 -26.60 14.62
CA LEU A 301 5.78 -25.49 14.56
C LEU A 301 5.91 -24.73 13.24
N ARG A 302 7.13 -24.41 12.81
CA ARG A 302 7.39 -23.75 11.52
C ARG A 302 6.86 -24.56 10.35
N LEU A 303 7.11 -25.88 10.35
CA LEU A 303 6.69 -26.77 9.28
C LEU A 303 5.16 -26.86 9.21
N VAL A 304 4.47 -26.96 10.36
CA VAL A 304 3.01 -26.98 10.43
C VAL A 304 2.42 -25.64 9.96
N LEU A 305 2.96 -24.51 10.42
CA LEU A 305 2.49 -23.18 10.02
C LEU A 305 2.73 -22.89 8.53
N LEU A 306 3.94 -23.15 8.04
CA LEU A 306 4.29 -22.92 6.64
C LEU A 306 3.53 -23.87 5.72
N GLY A 307 3.53 -25.17 6.04
CA GLY A 307 2.83 -26.19 5.25
C GLY A 307 1.33 -25.95 5.23
N GLY A 308 0.70 -25.76 6.40
CA GLY A 308 -0.72 -25.45 6.50
C GLY A 308 -1.09 -24.12 5.82
N GLY A 309 -0.26 -23.09 5.98
CA GLY A 309 -0.44 -21.80 5.32
C GLY A 309 -0.36 -21.89 3.80
N LEU A 310 0.65 -22.58 3.26
CA LEU A 310 0.81 -22.78 1.82
C LEU A 310 -0.34 -23.61 1.24
N VAL A 311 -0.72 -24.71 1.88
CA VAL A 311 -1.87 -25.52 1.45
C VAL A 311 -3.15 -24.69 1.47
N GLY A 312 -3.40 -23.93 2.55
CA GLY A 312 -4.57 -23.07 2.66
C GLY A 312 -4.61 -21.96 1.62
N ALA A 313 -3.46 -21.33 1.35
CA ALA A 313 -3.32 -20.32 0.31
C ALA A 313 -3.54 -20.91 -1.08
N LEU A 314 -2.96 -22.08 -1.38
CA LEU A 314 -3.15 -22.78 -2.66
C LEU A 314 -4.61 -23.20 -2.86
N LEU A 315 -5.27 -23.73 -1.83
CA LEU A 315 -6.69 -24.07 -1.89
C LEU A 315 -7.56 -22.84 -2.09
N GLY A 316 -7.28 -21.74 -1.38
CA GLY A 316 -8.00 -20.47 -1.56
C GLY A 316 -7.80 -19.85 -2.94
N VAL A 317 -6.57 -19.83 -3.45
CA VAL A 317 -6.24 -19.34 -4.80
C VAL A 317 -6.85 -20.26 -5.86
N GLY A 318 -6.77 -21.58 -5.68
CA GLY A 318 -7.31 -22.57 -6.59
C GLY A 318 -8.83 -22.53 -6.68
N SER A 319 -9.52 -22.45 -5.55
CA SER A 319 -10.98 -22.30 -5.49
C SER A 319 -11.44 -20.94 -6.01
N TRP A 320 -10.72 -19.85 -5.73
CA TRP A 320 -10.95 -18.56 -6.37
C TRP A 320 -10.76 -18.63 -7.89
N GLY A 321 -9.69 -19.29 -8.35
CA GLY A 321 -9.38 -19.48 -9.77
C GLY A 321 -10.45 -20.32 -10.46
N LEU A 322 -10.90 -21.41 -9.85
CA LEU A 322 -11.97 -22.27 -10.36
C LEU A 322 -13.30 -21.54 -10.42
N ARG A 323 -13.67 -20.78 -9.37
CA ARG A 323 -14.87 -19.91 -9.40
C ARG A 323 -14.77 -18.88 -10.51
N ARG A 324 -13.60 -18.24 -10.66
CA ARG A 324 -13.38 -17.26 -11.73
C ARG A 324 -13.44 -17.90 -13.12
N LEU A 325 -12.91 -19.11 -13.28
CA LEU A 325 -12.96 -19.85 -14.53
C LEU A 325 -14.37 -20.38 -14.83
N SER A 326 -15.14 -20.80 -13.81
CA SER A 326 -16.54 -21.19 -13.98
C SER A 326 -17.43 -19.99 -14.32
N ASP A 327 -17.20 -18.85 -13.66
CA ASP A 327 -17.90 -17.59 -13.94
C ASP A 327 -17.52 -17.08 -15.34
N SER A 328 -16.25 -17.21 -15.74
CA SER A 328 -15.77 -16.85 -17.09
C SER A 328 -16.18 -17.85 -18.18
N ALA A 329 -16.52 -19.09 -17.83
CA ALA A 329 -17.06 -20.09 -18.76
C ALA A 329 -18.55 -19.85 -19.03
N GLY A 330 -19.29 -19.29 -18.06
CA GLY A 330 -20.66 -18.78 -18.25
C GLY A 330 -20.69 -17.47 -19.05
N ASP A 331 -19.76 -16.55 -18.78
CA ASP A 331 -19.58 -15.30 -19.51
C ASP A 331 -18.54 -15.45 -20.64
N GLY A 332 -18.94 -16.13 -21.72
CA GLY A 332 -18.08 -16.44 -22.86
C GLY A 332 -17.18 -15.28 -23.34
N LEU A 333 -15.89 -15.61 -23.57
CA LEU A 333 -14.94 -14.90 -24.45
C LEU A 333 -14.69 -13.40 -24.22
N ARG A 334 -15.20 -12.78 -23.13
CA ARG A 334 -15.04 -11.33 -22.84
C ARG A 334 -14.00 -11.00 -21.76
N ALA A 335 -13.49 -12.00 -21.03
CA ALA A 335 -12.49 -11.82 -19.97
C ALA A 335 -11.05 -12.14 -20.42
N SER A 336 -10.74 -12.00 -21.71
CA SER A 336 -9.34 -12.00 -22.18
C SER A 336 -8.59 -10.82 -21.55
N PRO A 337 -7.31 -10.96 -21.14
CA PRO A 337 -6.50 -9.82 -20.71
C PRO A 337 -6.66 -8.71 -21.73
N SER A 338 -7.01 -7.49 -21.30
CA SER A 338 -7.38 -6.44 -22.24
C SER A 338 -6.24 -6.20 -23.22
N PRO A 339 -6.37 -6.53 -24.53
CA PRO A 339 -5.31 -6.35 -25.51
C PRO A 339 -4.60 -4.98 -25.44
N PRO A 340 -5.28 -3.84 -25.17
CA PRO A 340 -4.59 -2.55 -25.04
C PRO A 340 -3.54 -2.47 -23.91
N SER A 341 -3.74 -3.12 -22.76
CA SER A 341 -2.77 -3.03 -21.65
C SER A 341 -1.49 -3.82 -21.92
N LEU A 342 -1.61 -4.92 -22.68
CA LEU A 342 -0.44 -5.68 -23.16
C LEU A 342 0.37 -4.86 -24.16
N VAL A 343 -0.29 -4.14 -25.08
CA VAL A 343 0.38 -3.25 -26.03
C VAL A 343 1.17 -2.16 -25.30
N ALA A 344 0.61 -1.57 -24.24
CA ALA A 344 1.34 -0.61 -23.41
C ALA A 344 2.58 -1.26 -22.76
N GLY A 345 2.46 -2.48 -22.21
CA GLY A 345 3.59 -3.21 -21.63
C GLY A 345 4.68 -3.56 -22.66
N VAL A 346 4.30 -3.97 -23.87
CA VAL A 346 5.24 -4.20 -24.99
C VAL A 346 5.91 -2.90 -25.40
N GLY A 347 5.17 -1.77 -25.40
CA GLY A 347 5.74 -0.44 -25.62
C GLY A 347 6.80 -0.06 -24.60
N VAL A 348 6.62 -0.44 -23.32
CA VAL A 348 7.64 -0.26 -22.27
C VAL A 348 8.89 -1.08 -22.56
N VAL A 349 8.74 -2.33 -23.01
CA VAL A 349 9.87 -3.18 -23.42
C VAL A 349 10.62 -2.51 -24.58
N ALA A 350 9.93 -2.17 -25.67
CA ALA A 350 10.55 -1.53 -26.82
C ALA A 350 11.24 -0.21 -26.46
N GLY A 351 10.59 0.62 -25.64
CA GLY A 351 11.15 1.86 -25.13
C GLY A 351 12.44 1.64 -24.33
N ALA A 352 12.46 0.66 -23.43
CA ALA A 352 13.66 0.34 -22.65
C ALA A 352 14.86 0.00 -23.55
N PHE A 353 14.67 -0.79 -24.60
CA PHE A 353 15.74 -1.11 -25.55
C PHE A 353 16.22 0.11 -26.34
N VAL A 354 15.32 1.04 -26.70
CA VAL A 354 15.66 2.22 -27.51
C VAL A 354 16.34 3.33 -26.71
N VAL A 355 15.88 3.61 -25.47
CA VAL A 355 16.31 4.79 -24.70
C VAL A 355 17.11 4.49 -23.43
N HIS A 356 17.58 3.26 -23.23
CA HIS A 356 18.30 2.87 -22.00
C HIS A 356 19.50 3.78 -21.67
N GLY A 357 20.36 4.09 -22.63
CA GLY A 357 21.55 4.92 -22.42
C GLY A 357 21.25 6.30 -21.79
N PRO A 358 20.49 7.18 -22.48
CA PRO A 358 20.21 8.52 -21.96
C PRO A 358 19.39 8.49 -20.67
N VAL A 359 18.45 7.54 -20.53
CA VAL A 359 17.62 7.45 -19.32
C VAL A 359 18.43 6.99 -18.12
N LEU A 360 19.27 5.96 -18.25
CA LEU A 360 20.12 5.50 -17.16
C LEU A 360 21.15 6.56 -16.76
N ALA A 361 21.74 7.27 -17.72
CA ALA A 361 22.65 8.37 -17.43
C ALA A 361 21.95 9.48 -16.62
N ALA A 362 20.76 9.90 -17.07
CA ALA A 362 19.99 10.93 -16.36
C ALA A 362 19.55 10.47 -14.96
N LEU A 363 19.12 9.21 -14.81
CA LEU A 363 18.75 8.65 -13.51
C LEU A 363 19.96 8.56 -12.57
N LEU A 364 21.11 8.10 -13.07
CA LEU A 364 22.33 8.00 -12.29
C LEU A 364 22.81 9.38 -11.86
N ASP A 365 22.85 10.37 -12.77
CA ASP A 365 23.23 11.75 -12.43
C ASP A 365 22.29 12.37 -11.39
N ALA A 366 20.98 12.10 -11.50
CA ALA A 366 20.01 12.55 -10.51
C ALA A 366 20.27 11.91 -9.12
N VAL A 367 20.54 10.60 -9.06
CA VAL A 367 20.86 9.90 -7.80
C VAL A 367 22.17 10.41 -7.20
N LEU A 368 23.20 10.57 -8.02
CA LEU A 368 24.52 11.03 -7.58
C LEU A 368 24.52 12.48 -7.11
N GLY A 369 23.68 13.34 -7.69
CA GLY A 369 23.48 14.72 -7.22
C GLY A 369 22.83 14.81 -5.82
N VAL A 370 22.20 13.74 -5.35
CA VAL A 370 21.50 13.69 -4.06
C VAL A 370 22.38 13.13 -2.95
N LEU A 371 23.23 12.16 -3.29
CA LEU A 371 24.09 11.44 -2.35
C LEU A 371 25.29 12.26 -1.86
N PRO A 372 25.79 12.02 -0.63
CA PRO A 372 27.08 12.52 -0.20
C PRO A 372 28.21 12.06 -1.13
N SER A 373 29.24 12.88 -1.33
CA SER A 373 30.32 12.61 -2.30
C SER A 373 31.03 11.27 -2.07
N ALA A 374 31.21 10.85 -0.82
CA ALA A 374 31.80 9.56 -0.46
C ALA A 374 30.92 8.36 -0.88
N MET A 375 29.60 8.47 -0.82
CA MET A 375 28.68 7.40 -1.29
C MET A 375 28.48 7.46 -2.80
N ALA A 376 28.54 8.66 -3.39
CA ALA A 376 28.34 8.86 -4.82
C ALA A 376 29.39 8.13 -5.66
N SER A 377 30.66 8.12 -5.25
CA SER A 377 31.69 7.34 -5.95
C SER A 377 31.38 5.85 -5.94
N ASP A 378 31.02 5.30 -4.79
CA ASP A 378 30.74 3.87 -4.63
C ASP A 378 29.50 3.46 -5.41
N VAL A 379 28.43 4.27 -5.34
CA VAL A 379 27.19 4.04 -6.11
C VAL A 379 27.46 4.13 -7.61
N ARG A 380 28.28 5.07 -8.07
CA ARG A 380 28.66 5.15 -9.49
C ARG A 380 29.41 3.89 -9.92
N THR A 381 30.44 3.48 -9.16
CA THR A 381 31.19 2.26 -9.47
C THR A 381 30.30 1.02 -9.48
N GLN A 382 29.37 0.88 -8.53
CA GLN A 382 28.42 -0.23 -8.50
C GLN A 382 27.42 -0.17 -9.65
N ALA A 383 26.88 1.00 -9.97
CA ALA A 383 25.95 1.19 -11.08
C ALA A 383 26.63 0.86 -12.42
N ASP A 384 27.85 1.34 -12.65
CA ASP A 384 28.65 1.04 -13.83
C ASP A 384 28.93 -0.47 -13.94
N ALA A 385 29.25 -1.13 -12.82
CA ALA A 385 29.45 -2.58 -12.79
C ALA A 385 28.15 -3.36 -13.11
N VAL A 386 27.01 -2.94 -12.57
CA VAL A 386 25.69 -3.54 -12.84
C VAL A 386 25.30 -3.34 -14.31
N VAL A 387 25.50 -2.15 -14.87
CA VAL A 387 25.21 -1.84 -16.28
C VAL A 387 26.16 -2.62 -17.20
N ALA A 388 27.45 -2.71 -16.86
CA ALA A 388 28.41 -3.51 -17.62
C ALA A 388 28.08 -5.02 -17.59
N PHE A 389 27.58 -5.53 -16.45
CA PHE A 389 27.23 -6.94 -16.29
C PHE A 389 25.91 -7.31 -17.00
N TYR A 390 24.84 -6.56 -16.75
CA TYR A 390 23.51 -6.91 -17.26
C TYR A 390 23.20 -6.33 -18.65
N GLY A 391 23.89 -5.25 -19.04
CA GLY A 391 23.50 -4.41 -20.18
C GLY A 391 22.49 -3.34 -19.75
N GLY A 392 22.62 -2.13 -20.29
CA GLY A 392 21.76 -1.00 -19.93
C GLY A 392 20.28 -1.26 -20.24
N GLU A 393 19.99 -1.97 -21.33
CA GLU A 393 18.65 -2.39 -21.71
C GLU A 393 17.98 -3.27 -20.65
N VAL A 394 18.71 -4.23 -20.08
CA VAL A 394 18.19 -5.14 -19.05
C VAL A 394 18.01 -4.40 -17.73
N VAL A 395 18.94 -3.51 -17.38
CA VAL A 395 18.84 -2.68 -16.16
C VAL A 395 17.63 -1.76 -16.23
N LEU A 396 17.44 -1.00 -17.31
CA LEU A 396 16.28 -0.12 -17.45
C LEU A 396 14.97 -0.93 -17.49
N LEU A 397 14.96 -2.08 -18.16
CA LEU A 397 13.79 -2.96 -18.19
C LEU A 397 13.44 -3.48 -16.80
N GLY A 398 14.45 -3.84 -16.00
CA GLY A 398 14.30 -4.23 -14.59
C GLY A 398 13.73 -3.11 -13.72
N LEU A 399 14.21 -1.87 -13.90
CA LEU A 399 13.66 -0.69 -13.23
C LEU A 399 12.18 -0.47 -13.59
N CYS A 400 11.84 -0.53 -14.88
CA CYS A 400 10.45 -0.43 -15.36
C CYS A 400 9.56 -1.55 -14.79
N ALA A 401 10.04 -2.80 -14.81
CA ALA A 401 9.33 -3.94 -14.25
C ALA A 401 9.12 -3.78 -12.73
N GLY A 402 10.13 -3.32 -12.00
CA GLY A 402 10.04 -3.04 -10.57
C GLY A 402 9.01 -1.96 -10.25
N VAL A 403 9.06 -0.83 -10.96
CA VAL A 403 8.12 0.30 -10.80
C VAL A 403 6.67 -0.13 -11.10
N LEU A 404 6.45 -0.86 -12.19
CA LEU A 404 5.13 -1.39 -12.54
C LEU A 404 4.65 -2.43 -11.53
N SER A 405 5.56 -3.26 -11.01
CA SER A 405 5.24 -4.22 -9.94
C SER A 405 4.81 -3.52 -8.67
N VAL A 406 5.48 -2.43 -8.26
CA VAL A 406 5.06 -1.61 -7.10
C VAL A 406 3.65 -1.07 -7.32
N ALA A 407 3.33 -0.55 -8.49
CA ALA A 407 1.98 -0.05 -8.79
C ALA A 407 0.92 -1.18 -8.77
N ALA A 408 1.25 -2.36 -9.30
CA ALA A 408 0.38 -3.53 -9.29
C ALA A 408 0.15 -4.05 -7.86
N VAL A 409 1.20 -4.15 -7.05
CA VAL A 409 1.12 -4.55 -5.64
C VAL A 409 0.33 -3.54 -4.82
N ALA A 410 0.55 -2.23 -5.01
CA ALA A 410 -0.24 -1.20 -4.34
C ALA A 410 -1.73 -1.32 -4.69
N THR A 411 -2.07 -1.55 -5.96
CA THR A 411 -3.46 -1.77 -6.41
C THR A 411 -4.04 -3.04 -5.80
N ALA A 412 -3.28 -4.13 -5.75
CA ALA A 412 -3.68 -5.39 -5.13
C ALA A 412 -3.92 -5.23 -3.62
N PHE A 413 -3.05 -4.50 -2.93
CA PHE A 413 -3.17 -4.20 -1.51
C PHE A 413 -4.44 -3.39 -1.22
N LEU A 414 -4.72 -2.34 -2.01
CA LEU A 414 -5.96 -1.57 -1.91
C LEU A 414 -7.19 -2.44 -2.16
N TYR A 415 -7.14 -3.29 -3.19
CA TYR A 415 -8.22 -4.23 -3.50
C TYR A 415 -8.49 -5.19 -2.34
N VAL A 416 -7.44 -5.81 -1.78
CA VAL A 416 -7.55 -6.71 -0.64
C VAL A 416 -8.10 -5.97 0.59
N SER A 417 -7.62 -4.75 0.85
CA SER A 417 -8.07 -3.94 2.00
C SER A 417 -9.57 -3.62 1.93
N VAL A 418 -10.06 -3.23 0.76
CA VAL A 418 -11.49 -3.00 0.53
C VAL A 418 -12.29 -4.32 0.56
N ARG A 419 -11.73 -5.39 -0.01
CA ARG A 419 -12.38 -6.72 -0.03
C ARG A 419 -12.55 -7.31 1.37
N VAL A 420 -11.58 -7.10 2.24
CA VAL A 420 -11.57 -7.55 3.64
C VAL A 420 -12.48 -6.69 4.53
N GLY A 421 -12.97 -5.54 4.03
CA GLY A 421 -13.72 -4.57 4.84
C GLY A 421 -12.83 -3.74 5.76
N ALA A 422 -11.49 -3.81 5.59
CA ALA A 422 -10.56 -2.94 6.31
C ALA A 422 -10.72 -1.47 5.89
N VAL A 423 -11.27 -1.21 4.72
CA VAL A 423 -11.74 0.12 4.28
C VAL A 423 -13.19 -0.03 3.83
N THR A 424 -14.08 0.79 4.38
CA THR A 424 -15.48 0.80 3.94
C THR A 424 -15.56 1.23 2.48
N ASP A 425 -16.36 0.55 1.66
CA ASP A 425 -16.61 0.90 0.25
C ASP A 425 -17.20 2.31 0.06
N ARG A 426 -17.59 2.98 1.16
CA ARG A 426 -18.11 4.35 1.17
C ARG A 426 -16.97 5.32 1.51
N ALA A 427 -16.69 6.27 0.61
CA ALA A 427 -15.74 7.37 0.79
C ALA A 427 -14.29 6.97 1.09
N ALA A 428 -13.86 5.81 0.58
CA ALA A 428 -12.50 5.30 0.75
C ALA A 428 -11.43 6.32 0.32
N GLY A 429 -11.66 7.09 -0.75
CA GLY A 429 -10.74 8.15 -1.19
C GLY A 429 -10.48 9.20 -0.12
N ALA A 430 -11.54 9.75 0.49
CA ALA A 430 -11.41 10.75 1.53
C ALA A 430 -10.83 10.19 2.83
N ALA A 431 -11.15 8.93 3.17
CA ALA A 431 -10.54 8.25 4.31
C ALA A 431 -9.03 8.06 4.12
N VAL A 432 -8.58 7.69 2.92
CA VAL A 432 -7.16 7.58 2.57
C VAL A 432 -6.50 8.96 2.55
N ALA A 433 -7.18 9.98 2.03
CA ALA A 433 -6.69 11.36 2.02
C ALA A 433 -6.42 11.87 3.44
N GLY A 434 -7.43 11.77 4.30
CA GLY A 434 -7.37 12.19 5.69
C GLY A 434 -6.40 11.37 6.52
N GLY A 435 -6.35 10.04 6.30
CA GLY A 435 -5.41 9.15 6.96
C GLY A 435 -3.95 9.43 6.59
N GLY A 436 -3.66 9.64 5.29
CA GLY A 436 -2.33 10.02 4.83
C GLY A 436 -1.87 11.35 5.44
N LEU A 437 -2.76 12.36 5.47
CA LEU A 437 -2.47 13.66 6.05
C LEU A 437 -2.26 13.58 7.57
N PHE A 438 -3.08 12.79 8.27
CA PHE A 438 -2.94 12.54 9.70
C PHE A 438 -1.59 11.90 10.03
N VAL A 439 -1.20 10.85 9.30
CA VAL A 439 0.09 10.17 9.50
C VAL A 439 1.25 11.10 9.19
N ALA A 440 1.18 11.85 8.07
CA ALA A 440 2.20 12.84 7.72
C ALA A 440 2.36 13.89 8.83
N ALA A 441 1.27 14.44 9.35
CA ALA A 441 1.30 15.43 10.42
C ALA A 441 1.86 14.84 11.73
N ALA A 442 1.44 13.63 12.11
CA ALA A 442 1.92 12.96 13.32
C ALA A 442 3.44 12.72 13.29
N VAL A 443 4.00 12.37 12.13
CA VAL A 443 5.44 12.15 11.98
C VAL A 443 6.20 13.46 11.73
N ALA A 444 5.57 14.51 11.18
CA ALA A 444 6.23 15.77 10.87
C ALA A 444 6.87 16.45 12.08
N ALA A 445 6.36 16.22 13.29
CA ALA A 445 6.99 16.68 14.55
C ALA A 445 8.43 16.15 14.69
N THR A 446 8.69 14.91 14.27
CA THR A 446 10.03 14.29 14.31
C THR A 446 11.00 14.88 13.29
N VAL A 447 10.46 15.60 12.31
CA VAL A 447 11.20 16.24 11.21
C VAL A 447 11.30 17.77 11.42
N GLY A 448 10.86 18.26 12.59
CA GLY A 448 11.00 19.68 12.97
C GLY A 448 9.77 20.55 12.69
N ALA A 449 8.64 19.98 12.26
CA ALA A 449 7.41 20.77 12.13
C ALA A 449 6.90 21.24 13.50
N GLY A 450 6.49 22.52 13.56
CA GLY A 450 5.96 23.12 14.79
C GLY A 450 4.67 22.44 15.28
N THR A 451 4.49 22.39 16.61
CA THR A 451 3.35 21.71 17.25
C THR A 451 1.99 22.20 16.74
N THR A 452 1.84 23.50 16.49
CA THR A 452 0.60 24.08 15.94
C THR A 452 0.26 23.50 14.57
N LEU A 453 1.25 23.36 13.69
CA LEU A 453 1.06 22.81 12.35
C LEU A 453 0.76 21.30 12.41
N VAL A 454 1.43 20.58 13.31
CA VAL A 454 1.16 19.15 13.55
C VAL A 454 -0.29 18.94 14.01
N LEU A 455 -0.76 19.73 14.98
CA LEU A 455 -2.15 19.67 15.44
C LEU A 455 -3.13 20.06 14.33
N ALA A 456 -2.83 21.11 13.57
CA ALA A 456 -3.64 21.53 12.44
C ALA A 456 -3.72 20.44 11.35
N GLY A 457 -2.61 19.76 11.05
CA GLY A 457 -2.56 18.65 10.10
C GLY A 457 -3.34 17.41 10.58
N VAL A 458 -3.24 17.08 11.88
CA VAL A 458 -4.01 16.00 12.51
C VAL A 458 -5.52 16.30 12.45
N VAL A 459 -5.94 17.48 12.90
CA VAL A 459 -7.35 17.91 12.84
C VAL A 459 -7.83 17.98 11.41
N GLY A 460 -7.04 18.56 10.52
CA GLY A 460 -7.37 18.67 9.11
C GLY A 460 -7.51 17.32 8.42
N GLY A 461 -6.68 16.33 8.77
CA GLY A 461 -6.83 14.95 8.31
C GLY A 461 -8.18 14.34 8.72
N LEU A 462 -8.61 14.57 9.96
CA LEU A 462 -9.93 14.14 10.43
C LEU A 462 -11.08 14.87 9.73
N VAL A 463 -10.96 16.18 9.56
CA VAL A 463 -11.95 17.01 8.83
C VAL A 463 -12.07 16.55 7.37
N VAL A 464 -10.95 16.29 6.68
CA VAL A 464 -10.94 15.78 5.30
C VAL A 464 -11.66 14.43 5.20
N ARG A 465 -11.37 13.51 6.12
CA ARG A 465 -12.02 12.19 6.16
C ARG A 465 -13.52 12.32 6.40
N ASP A 466 -13.93 13.12 7.37
CA ASP A 466 -15.33 13.32 7.75
C ASP A 466 -16.12 14.01 6.65
N ALA A 467 -15.60 15.14 6.14
CA ALA A 467 -16.18 15.90 5.03
C ALA A 467 -16.44 15.00 3.80
N GLY A 468 -15.46 14.18 3.40
CA GLY A 468 -15.66 13.29 2.26
C GLY A 468 -16.63 12.14 2.54
N THR A 469 -16.68 11.63 3.77
CA THR A 469 -17.67 10.61 4.17
C THR A 469 -19.08 11.18 4.12
N HIS A 470 -19.28 12.37 4.68
CA HIS A 470 -20.55 13.08 4.64
C HIS A 470 -20.95 13.44 3.20
N GLY A 471 -20.03 13.93 2.38
CA GLY A 471 -20.32 14.33 1.00
C GLY A 471 -20.66 13.17 0.06
N VAL A 472 -20.09 11.99 0.29
CA VAL A 472 -20.49 10.76 -0.42
C VAL A 472 -21.90 10.34 -0.02
N THR A 473 -22.20 10.34 1.29
CA THR A 473 -23.52 9.95 1.83
C THR A 473 -24.62 10.90 1.36
N LEU A 474 -24.43 12.20 1.55
CA LEU A 474 -25.38 13.23 1.16
C LEU A 474 -25.59 13.23 -0.37
N GLY A 475 -24.53 13.01 -1.14
CA GLY A 475 -24.64 12.82 -2.57
C GLY A 475 -25.53 11.64 -2.95
N ARG A 476 -25.48 10.52 -2.20
CA ARG A 476 -26.31 9.30 -2.43
C ARG A 476 -27.77 9.53 -2.11
N GLU A 477 -28.04 10.25 -1.03
CA GLU A 477 -29.40 10.50 -0.55
C GLU A 477 -30.10 11.57 -1.39
N VAL A 478 -29.40 12.67 -1.71
CA VAL A 478 -30.00 13.86 -2.33
C VAL A 478 -29.76 13.95 -3.84
N GLY A 479 -28.69 13.32 -4.33
CA GLY A 479 -28.31 13.36 -5.75
C GLY A 479 -27.65 14.67 -6.19
N ARG A 480 -27.09 14.69 -7.40
CA ARG A 480 -26.24 15.82 -7.86
C ARG A 480 -26.94 17.18 -8.02
N ARG A 481 -28.28 17.20 -8.03
CA ARG A 481 -29.08 18.40 -8.32
C ARG A 481 -29.79 18.98 -7.09
N GLY A 482 -29.79 18.28 -5.95
CA GLY A 482 -30.45 18.81 -4.76
C GLY A 482 -29.60 19.87 -4.05
N GLU A 483 -30.26 20.73 -3.29
CA GLU A 483 -29.62 21.80 -2.53
C GLU A 483 -29.03 21.26 -1.22
N THR A 484 -27.73 20.96 -1.21
CA THR A 484 -27.05 20.36 -0.05
C THR A 484 -26.18 21.33 0.74
N ARG A 485 -25.85 22.51 0.18
CA ARG A 485 -24.82 23.43 0.71
C ARG A 485 -24.99 23.82 2.18
N ARG A 486 -26.22 24.09 2.63
CA ARG A 486 -26.46 24.51 4.02
C ARG A 486 -26.14 23.39 5.01
N ALA A 487 -26.58 22.17 4.70
CA ALA A 487 -26.29 20.99 5.51
C ALA A 487 -24.79 20.69 5.51
N GLU A 488 -24.14 20.77 4.35
CA GLU A 488 -22.70 20.57 4.20
C GLU A 488 -21.87 21.53 5.06
N LEU A 489 -22.20 22.84 5.01
CA LEU A 489 -21.49 23.86 5.77
C LEU A 489 -21.75 23.74 7.27
N ALA A 490 -22.98 23.41 7.69
CA ALA A 490 -23.30 23.19 9.09
C ALA A 490 -22.54 21.99 9.67
N HIS A 491 -22.49 20.88 8.94
CA HIS A 491 -21.74 19.69 9.34
C HIS A 491 -20.23 19.98 9.38
N LEU A 492 -19.67 20.56 8.31
CA LEU A 492 -18.27 20.95 8.27
C LEU A 492 -17.89 21.89 9.41
N GLY A 493 -18.74 22.88 9.70
CA GLY A 493 -18.53 23.81 10.83
C GLY A 493 -18.50 23.08 12.17
N ALA A 494 -19.41 22.13 12.39
CA ALA A 494 -19.40 21.30 13.59
C ALA A 494 -18.13 20.44 13.70
N THR A 495 -17.72 19.79 12.61
CA THR A 495 -16.51 18.95 12.57
C THR A 495 -15.24 19.77 12.88
N VAL A 496 -15.13 20.96 12.29
CA VAL A 496 -14.00 21.88 12.55
C VAL A 496 -14.02 22.35 14.01
N ALA A 497 -15.19 22.72 14.55
CA ALA A 497 -15.31 23.17 15.94
C ALA A 497 -14.89 22.07 16.95
N VAL A 498 -15.34 20.83 16.73
CA VAL A 498 -14.94 19.66 17.55
C VAL A 498 -13.43 19.44 17.44
N GLY A 499 -12.87 19.52 16.23
CA GLY A 499 -11.42 19.39 16.01
C GLY A 499 -10.60 20.45 16.73
N VAL A 500 -11.02 21.72 16.66
CA VAL A 500 -10.36 22.83 17.36
C VAL A 500 -10.44 22.65 18.88
N LEU A 501 -11.59 22.22 19.41
CA LEU A 501 -11.75 21.92 20.83
C LEU A 501 -10.83 20.78 21.27
N ALA A 502 -10.75 19.70 20.50
CA ALA A 502 -9.84 18.58 20.77
C ALA A 502 -8.37 19.01 20.75
N ALA A 503 -7.96 19.84 19.79
CA ALA A 503 -6.61 20.41 19.74
C ALA A 503 -6.33 21.30 20.96
N GLY A 504 -7.29 22.13 21.37
CA GLY A 504 -7.19 22.94 22.59
C GLY A 504 -7.02 22.10 23.85
N VAL A 505 -7.78 21.01 23.99
CA VAL A 505 -7.63 20.04 25.09
C VAL A 505 -6.24 19.40 25.06
N ALA A 506 -5.73 19.00 23.88
CA ALA A 506 -4.39 18.43 23.76
C ALA A 506 -3.28 19.41 24.17
N VAL A 507 -3.40 20.69 23.80
CA VAL A 507 -2.49 21.76 24.25
C VAL A 507 -2.57 21.97 25.76
N ALA A 508 -3.78 21.97 26.33
CA ALA A 508 -3.95 22.08 27.78
C ALA A 508 -3.33 20.87 28.52
N LEU A 509 -3.52 19.65 27.99
CA LEU A 509 -2.98 18.42 28.56
C LEU A 509 -1.45 18.41 28.52
N THR A 510 -0.84 18.87 27.42
CA THR A 510 0.62 19.00 27.33
C THR A 510 1.17 20.04 28.29
N GLY A 511 0.46 21.16 28.51
CA GLY A 511 0.80 22.13 29.56
C GLY A 511 0.73 21.54 30.98
N LEU A 512 -0.24 20.66 31.25
CA LEU A 512 -0.37 19.95 32.52
C LEU A 512 0.69 18.86 32.71
N LEU A 513 1.02 18.13 31.65
CA LEU A 513 1.97 17.02 31.62
C LEU A 513 3.43 17.44 31.40
N GLY A 514 3.71 18.68 31.00
CA GLY A 514 5.06 19.23 30.85
C GLY A 514 5.86 19.32 32.16
N ARG A 515 5.28 18.88 33.28
CA ARG A 515 5.95 18.64 34.56
C ARG A 515 6.50 17.21 34.71
N VAL A 516 6.30 16.35 33.72
CA VAL A 516 6.80 14.96 33.69
C VAL A 516 8.14 14.93 32.97
N PRO A 517 9.15 14.18 33.46
CA PRO A 517 10.48 14.14 32.84
C PRO A 517 10.41 13.72 31.37
N THR A 518 11.16 14.41 30.51
CA THR A 518 11.31 14.06 29.09
C THR A 518 11.98 12.69 28.96
N LEU A 519 11.35 11.77 28.23
CA LEU A 519 11.93 10.47 27.90
C LEU A 519 13.07 10.67 26.89
N SER A 520 14.29 10.35 27.29
CA SER A 520 15.48 10.36 26.42
C SER A 520 16.07 8.96 26.30
N GLY A 521 16.61 8.63 25.13
CA GLY A 521 17.31 7.37 24.87
C GLY A 521 16.39 6.24 24.34
N PRO A 522 16.72 4.96 24.57
CA PRO A 522 16.10 3.79 23.92
C PRO A 522 14.61 3.58 24.26
N THR A 523 14.04 4.36 25.16
CA THR A 523 12.61 4.35 25.51
C THR A 523 11.76 5.21 24.57
N LEU A 524 12.35 6.15 23.83
CA LEU A 524 11.63 7.02 22.89
C LEU A 524 10.97 6.22 21.75
N PRO A 525 11.65 5.25 21.09
CA PRO A 525 11.01 4.41 20.06
C PRO A 525 9.87 3.55 20.61
N VAL A 526 9.99 3.08 21.86
CA VAL A 526 8.95 2.29 22.55
C VAL A 526 7.73 3.15 22.86
N ALA A 527 7.93 4.38 23.32
CA ALA A 527 6.85 5.35 23.56
C ALA A 527 6.15 5.75 22.26
N LEU A 528 6.92 5.97 21.18
CA LEU A 528 6.37 6.24 19.85
C LEU A 528 5.59 5.04 19.30
N GLY A 529 6.13 3.83 19.43
CA GLY A 529 5.45 2.59 19.07
C GLY A 529 4.17 2.38 19.87
N GLY A 530 4.19 2.67 21.17
CA GLY A 530 3.01 2.65 22.05
C GLY A 530 1.97 3.70 21.68
N ALA A 531 2.39 4.91 21.29
CA ALA A 531 1.48 5.95 20.81
C ALA A 531 0.83 5.57 19.47
N VAL A 532 1.60 5.02 18.52
CA VAL A 532 1.08 4.50 17.24
C VAL A 532 0.11 3.35 17.49
N LEU A 533 0.47 2.38 18.35
CA LEU A 533 -0.43 1.29 18.76
C LEU A 533 -1.69 1.83 19.43
N GLY A 534 -1.59 2.85 20.28
CA GLY A 534 -2.72 3.50 20.92
C GLY A 534 -3.66 4.16 19.91
N VAL A 535 -3.12 4.86 18.92
CA VAL A 535 -3.91 5.45 17.83
C VAL A 535 -4.57 4.36 16.98
N VAL A 536 -3.85 3.29 16.63
CA VAL A 536 -4.40 2.16 15.87
C VAL A 536 -5.51 1.47 16.67
N ALA A 537 -5.29 1.19 17.95
CA ALA A 537 -6.29 0.60 18.83
C ALA A 537 -7.52 1.50 18.99
N PHE A 538 -7.33 2.82 19.11
CA PHE A 538 -8.42 3.79 19.15
C PHE A 538 -9.23 3.80 17.85
N VAL A 539 -8.56 3.77 16.69
CA VAL A 539 -9.22 3.71 15.38
C VAL A 539 -9.97 2.38 15.19
N VAL A 540 -9.44 1.27 15.69
CA VAL A 540 -10.11 -0.04 15.66
C VAL A 540 -11.32 -0.07 16.60
N ALA A 541 -11.21 0.53 17.79
CA ALA A 541 -12.31 0.57 18.77
C ALA A 541 -13.48 1.48 18.36
N LEU A 542 -13.24 2.44 17.45
CA LEU A 542 -14.27 3.33 16.88
C LEU A 542 -14.99 2.75 15.66
N ARG A 543 -14.63 1.54 15.24
CA ARG A 543 -15.32 0.78 14.19
C ARG A 543 -16.21 -0.27 14.81
#